data_AF-A0A6B9Y641-F1
#
_entry.id   AF-A0A6B9Y641-F1
#
_cell.length_a   1.000
_cell.length_b   1.000
_cell.length_c   1.000
_cell.angle_alpha   90.00
_cell.angle_beta   90.00
_cell.angle_gamma   90.00
#
_symmetry.space_group_name_H-M   'P 1'
#
loop_
_entity.id
_entity.type
_entity.pdbx_description
1 polymer ?
#
loop_
_entity_poly.entity_id
_entity_poly.type
_entity_poly.pdbx_seq_one_letter_code
_entity_poly.pdbx_strand_id
1 'polypeptide(L)'
;MPSARFETKPGSDSGSGYERWRSYERRPSTDVAGKEDVYVAHHRLLAVVECYPSSMSLEAILRDLDGKDVHHANGVKWDNRPSNIEPIDHGEHAALHARTAQEPLPDAGGVQEVPADD
;
A
#
# COMPACT_ATOMS: atom_id res chain seq x y z
N MET A 1 -22.46 15.67 1.07
CA MET A 1 -21.33 15.26 1.93
C MET A 1 -20.23 14.74 1.03
N PRO A 2 -18.92 14.99 1.28
CA PRO A 2 -17.92 14.36 0.45
C PRO A 2 -18.02 12.85 0.69
N SER A 3 -18.29 12.11 -0.39
CA SER A 3 -18.23 10.65 -0.45
C SER A 3 -16.81 10.17 -0.18
N ALA A 4 -16.62 8.84 -0.11
CA ALA A 4 -15.28 8.28 -0.12
C ALA A 4 -14.49 8.82 -1.34
N ARG A 5 -13.23 9.18 -1.12
CA ARG A 5 -12.32 9.70 -2.14
C ARG A 5 -11.12 8.79 -2.29
N PHE A 6 -10.68 8.61 -3.53
CA PHE A 6 -9.44 7.93 -3.85
C PHE A 6 -8.31 8.95 -3.96
N GLU A 7 -7.22 8.74 -3.25
CA GLU A 7 -6.06 9.65 -3.25
C GLU A 7 -4.74 8.88 -3.08
N THR A 8 -3.65 9.41 -3.61
CA THR A 8 -2.29 9.00 -3.25
C THR A 8 -1.85 9.81 -2.03
N LYS A 9 -1.35 9.15 -0.98
CA LYS A 9 -0.85 9.85 0.22
C LYS A 9 0.35 10.72 -0.16
N PRO A 10 0.27 12.05 0.01
CA PRO A 10 1.40 12.94 -0.26
C PRO A 10 2.44 12.89 0.87
N GLY A 11 3.67 13.31 0.56
CA GLY A 11 4.75 13.48 1.54
C GLY A 11 6.01 12.68 1.20
N SER A 12 6.90 12.56 2.18
CA SER A 12 8.16 11.80 2.11
C SER A 12 8.30 10.78 3.24
N ASP A 13 7.23 10.55 4.03
CA ASP A 13 7.23 9.57 5.10
C ASP A 13 7.08 8.13 4.58
N SER A 14 7.22 7.15 5.48
CA SER A 14 7.12 5.72 5.13
C SER A 14 5.78 5.33 4.49
N GLY A 15 4.70 6.09 4.72
CA GLY A 15 3.41 5.86 4.09
C GLY A 15 3.19 6.64 2.79
N SER A 16 4.08 7.57 2.44
CA SER A 16 3.90 8.43 1.27
C SER A 16 4.04 7.63 -0.02
N GLY A 17 3.21 7.93 -1.02
CA GLY A 17 3.15 7.22 -2.30
C GLY A 17 2.14 6.07 -2.36
N TYR A 18 1.56 5.63 -1.22
CA TYR A 18 0.48 4.66 -1.24
C TYR A 18 -0.84 5.28 -1.69
N GLU A 19 -1.55 4.59 -2.58
CA GLU A 19 -2.95 4.88 -2.89
C GLU A 19 -3.88 4.43 -1.75
N ARG A 20 -4.93 5.20 -1.48
CA ARG A 20 -5.90 4.91 -0.41
C ARG A 20 -7.29 5.45 -0.73
N TRP A 21 -8.29 4.76 -0.20
CA TRP A 21 -9.65 5.26 -0.09
C TRP A 21 -9.81 5.94 1.26
N ARG A 22 -10.23 7.20 1.27
CA ARG A 22 -10.43 8.02 2.48
C ARG A 22 -11.89 8.44 2.59
N SER A 23 -12.47 8.30 3.76
CA SER A 23 -13.89 8.56 4.01
C SER A 23 -14.09 9.16 5.40
N TYR A 24 -15.32 9.58 5.69
CA TYR A 24 -15.73 10.04 7.01
C TYR A 24 -16.75 9.06 7.57
N GLU A 25 -16.37 8.28 8.58
CA GLU A 25 -17.26 7.30 9.22
C GLU A 25 -17.93 7.87 10.46
N ARG A 26 -19.21 7.49 10.67
CA ARG A 26 -19.89 7.64 11.96
C ARG A 26 -19.80 6.30 12.68
N ARG A 27 -19.02 6.19 13.74
CA ARG A 27 -18.99 4.98 14.58
C ARG A 27 -20.00 5.10 15.72
N PRO A 28 -20.66 4.00 16.15
CA PRO A 28 -21.54 4.01 17.32
C PRO A 28 -20.83 4.43 18.62
N SER A 29 -19.51 4.23 18.70
CA SER A 29 -18.65 4.59 19.84
C SER A 29 -18.10 6.01 19.80
N THR A 30 -18.32 6.74 18.71
CA THR A 30 -18.06 8.18 18.66
C THR A 30 -19.32 8.90 19.10
N ASP A 31 -19.23 9.71 20.16
CA ASP A 31 -20.31 10.62 20.54
C ASP A 31 -20.82 11.34 19.30
N VAL A 32 -22.14 11.58 19.25
CA VAL A 32 -22.91 12.06 18.09
C VAL A 32 -22.33 13.33 17.42
N ALA A 33 -21.37 13.99 18.07
CA ALA A 33 -20.47 15.00 17.51
C ALA A 33 -19.06 14.44 17.22
N GLY A 34 -18.83 13.94 16.00
CA GLY A 34 -17.49 13.65 15.51
C GLY A 34 -17.53 12.64 14.36
N LYS A 35 -17.29 13.09 13.13
CA LYS A 35 -16.96 12.18 12.04
C LYS A 35 -15.48 11.92 12.12
N GLU A 36 -15.08 10.65 12.16
CA GLU A 36 -13.67 10.30 12.09
C GLU A 36 -13.25 10.21 10.62
N ASP A 37 -12.11 10.83 10.32
CA ASP A 37 -11.45 10.69 9.04
C ASP A 37 -10.72 9.34 9.01
N VAL A 38 -11.26 8.41 8.24
CA VAL A 38 -10.76 7.04 8.14
C VAL A 38 -10.21 6.80 6.75
N TYR A 39 -9.30 5.84 6.64
CA TYR A 39 -8.81 5.40 5.35
C TYR A 39 -8.49 3.92 5.34
N VAL A 40 -8.46 3.35 4.13
CA VAL A 40 -7.93 2.02 3.87
C VAL A 40 -6.99 2.11 2.68
N ALA A 41 -5.83 1.46 2.78
CA ALA A 41 -4.88 1.42 1.67
C ALA A 41 -5.43 0.58 0.51
N HIS A 42 -5.25 1.04 -0.72
CA HIS A 42 -5.80 0.40 -1.92
C HIS A 42 -5.29 -1.03 -2.08
N HIS A 43 -3.99 -1.26 -1.94
CA HIS A 43 -3.38 -2.58 -2.04
C HIS A 43 -3.95 -3.59 -1.02
N ARG A 44 -4.41 -3.14 0.15
CA ARG A 44 -5.05 -4.02 1.14
C ARG A 44 -6.44 -4.45 0.69
N LEU A 45 -7.18 -3.58 0.01
CA LEU A 45 -8.46 -3.97 -0.60
C LEU A 45 -8.24 -4.92 -1.77
N LEU A 46 -7.22 -4.67 -2.60
CA LEU A 46 -6.90 -5.54 -3.74
C LEU A 46 -6.43 -6.92 -3.29
N ALA A 47 -5.65 -7.02 -2.21
CA ALA A 47 -5.21 -8.30 -1.69
C ALA A 47 -6.37 -9.26 -1.40
N VAL A 48 -7.50 -8.75 -0.88
CA VAL A 48 -8.71 -9.56 -0.62
C VAL A 48 -9.27 -10.20 -1.88
N VAL A 49 -9.17 -9.52 -3.03
CA VAL A 49 -9.79 -9.94 -4.29
C VAL A 49 -8.82 -10.71 -5.19
N GLU A 50 -7.54 -10.32 -5.18
CA GLU A 50 -6.55 -10.76 -6.16
C GLU A 50 -5.58 -11.82 -5.62
N CYS A 51 -5.34 -11.86 -4.30
CA CYS A 51 -4.39 -12.79 -3.70
C CYS A 51 -5.03 -14.07 -3.15
N TYR A 52 -6.36 -14.17 -3.18
CA TYR A 52 -7.10 -15.31 -2.66
C TYR A 52 -8.01 -15.93 -3.72
N PRO A 53 -8.23 -17.26 -3.71
CA PRO A 53 -9.18 -17.90 -4.60
C PRO A 53 -10.59 -17.34 -4.38
N SER A 54 -11.34 -17.10 -5.46
CA SER A 54 -12.72 -16.61 -5.39
C SER A 54 -13.69 -17.56 -4.65
N SER A 55 -13.29 -18.80 -4.42
CA SER A 55 -14.03 -19.79 -3.63
C SER A 55 -13.81 -19.67 -2.12
N MET A 56 -12.80 -18.91 -1.68
CA MET A 56 -12.53 -18.71 -0.26
C MET A 56 -13.54 -17.70 0.32
N SER A 57 -14.10 -18.01 1.49
CA SER A 57 -15.04 -17.09 2.15
C SER A 57 -14.30 -15.85 2.65
N LEU A 58 -15.01 -14.72 2.68
CA LEU A 58 -14.46 -13.47 3.21
C LEU A 58 -13.93 -13.64 4.64
N GLU A 59 -14.61 -14.38 5.50
CA GLU A 59 -14.15 -14.64 6.88
C GLU A 59 -12.81 -15.40 6.92
N ALA A 60 -12.63 -16.40 6.05
CA ALA A 60 -11.37 -17.14 5.98
C ALA A 60 -10.22 -16.25 5.45
N ILE A 61 -10.50 -15.40 4.46
CA ILE A 61 -9.54 -14.41 3.95
C ILE A 61 -9.13 -13.43 5.07
N LEU A 62 -10.11 -12.86 5.77
CA LEU A 62 -9.84 -11.91 6.85
C LEU A 62 -9.04 -12.53 8.01
N ARG A 63 -9.31 -13.81 8.32
CA ARG A 63 -8.54 -14.56 9.33
C ARG A 63 -7.11 -14.84 8.87
N ASP A 64 -6.89 -15.12 7.59
CA ASP A 64 -5.54 -15.33 7.05
C ASP A 64 -4.74 -14.01 6.96
N LEU A 65 -5.41 -12.90 6.67
CA LEU A 65 -4.81 -11.56 6.65
C LEU A 65 -4.49 -11.01 8.05
N ASP A 66 -5.01 -11.62 9.11
CA ASP A 66 -4.72 -11.19 10.48
C ASP A 66 -3.23 -11.42 10.80
N GLY A 67 -2.52 -10.35 11.15
CA GLY A 67 -1.07 -10.38 11.37
C GLY A 67 -0.21 -10.30 10.09
N LYS A 68 -0.82 -10.16 8.90
CA LYS A 68 -0.09 -9.98 7.63
C LYS A 68 -0.07 -8.53 7.13
N ASP A 69 1.02 -8.20 6.47
CA ASP A 69 1.18 -7.01 5.65
C ASP A 69 1.05 -7.37 4.17
N VAL A 70 0.66 -6.41 3.34
CA VAL A 70 0.65 -6.58 1.88
C VAL A 70 1.88 -5.89 1.32
N HIS A 71 2.77 -6.68 0.72
CA HIS A 71 4.08 -6.27 0.26
C HIS A 71 4.08 -5.99 -1.25
N HIS A 72 4.73 -4.91 -1.66
CA HIS A 72 5.03 -4.60 -3.06
C HIS A 72 6.40 -5.13 -3.45
N ALA A 73 6.46 -6.16 -4.30
CA ALA A 73 7.70 -6.84 -4.64
C ALA A 73 8.76 -5.92 -5.27
N ASN A 74 8.35 -4.95 -6.09
CA ASN A 74 9.24 -3.98 -6.71
C ASN A 74 9.51 -2.72 -5.86
N GLY A 75 8.95 -2.63 -4.64
CA GLY A 75 9.07 -1.46 -3.77
C GLY A 75 8.29 -0.21 -4.22
N VAL A 76 7.57 -0.27 -5.35
CA VAL A 76 6.82 0.86 -5.90
C VAL A 76 5.40 0.85 -5.32
N LYS A 77 5.16 1.71 -4.32
CA LYS A 77 3.94 1.76 -3.50
C LYS A 77 2.62 2.02 -4.25
N TRP A 78 2.69 2.63 -5.43
CA TRP A 78 1.53 2.91 -6.28
C TRP A 78 1.27 1.80 -7.31
N ASP A 79 2.19 0.85 -7.48
CA ASP A 79 2.06 -0.23 -8.45
C ASP A 79 1.23 -1.39 -7.89
N ASN A 80 -0.08 -1.28 -8.07
CA ASN A 80 -1.08 -2.17 -7.50
C ASN A 80 -1.47 -3.35 -8.41
N ARG A 81 -0.62 -3.73 -9.37
CA ARG A 81 -0.87 -4.92 -10.20
C ARG A 81 -0.91 -6.18 -9.32
N PRO A 82 -1.85 -7.12 -9.57
CA PRO A 82 -1.95 -8.36 -8.78
C PRO A 82 -0.63 -9.13 -8.66
N SER A 83 0.16 -9.16 -9.73
CA SER A 83 1.46 -9.84 -9.77
C SER A 83 2.57 -9.14 -8.96
N ASN A 84 2.32 -7.94 -8.43
CA ASN A 84 3.29 -7.15 -7.67
C ASN A 84 2.95 -7.07 -6.18
N ILE A 85 1.78 -7.56 -5.75
CA ILE A 85 1.34 -7.52 -4.37
C ILE A 85 1.19 -8.91 -3.78
N GLU A 86 1.62 -9.09 -2.54
CA GLU A 86 1.51 -10.37 -1.82
C GLU A 86 1.28 -10.16 -0.32
N PRO A 87 0.33 -10.87 0.31
CA PRO A 87 0.23 -10.91 1.77
C PRO A 87 1.36 -11.73 2.36
N ILE A 88 2.17 -11.12 3.22
CA ILE A 88 3.27 -11.77 3.93
C ILE A 88 3.18 -11.50 5.43
N ASP A 89 3.80 -12.33 6.25
CA ASP A 89 3.79 -12.14 7.69
C ASP A 89 4.49 -10.82 8.08
N HIS A 90 3.96 -10.10 9.07
CA HIS A 90 4.51 -8.81 9.49
C HIS A 90 6.01 -8.86 9.83
N GLY A 91 6.47 -9.96 10.45
CA GLY A 91 7.89 -10.16 10.77
C GLY A 91 8.77 -10.30 9.52
N GLU A 92 8.27 -10.98 8.49
CA GLU A 92 8.96 -11.12 7.21
C GLU A 92 9.01 -9.78 6.47
N HIS A 93 7.91 -9.04 6.47
CA HIS A 93 7.84 -7.71 5.87
C HIS A 93 8.84 -6.74 6.49
N ALA A 94 8.94 -6.71 7.82
CA ALA A 94 9.93 -5.91 8.52
C ALA A 94 11.38 -6.31 8.14
N ALA A 95 11.65 -7.61 8.01
CA ALA A 95 12.97 -8.11 7.62
C ALA A 95 13.33 -7.77 6.16
N LEU A 96 12.36 -7.77 5.24
CA LEU A 96 12.56 -7.33 3.85
C LEU A 96 12.94 -5.85 3.77
N HIS A 97 12.20 -4.97 4.45
CA HIS A 97 12.53 -3.53 4.47
C HIS A 97 13.89 -3.25 5.10
N ALA A 98 14.27 -4.00 6.14
CA ALA A 98 15.59 -3.88 6.74
C ALA A 98 16.73 -4.27 5.77
N ARG A 99 16.51 -5.27 4.90
CA ARG A 99 17.47 -5.72 3.88
C ARG A 99 17.57 -4.72 2.71
N THR A 100 16.43 -4.26 2.18
CA THR A 100 16.41 -3.32 1.06
C THR A 100 17.00 -1.96 1.43
N ALA A 101 16.86 -1.51 2.68
CA ALA A 101 17.52 -0.29 3.16
C ALA A 101 19.06 -0.40 3.21
N GLN A 102 19.62 -1.62 3.17
CA GLN A 102 21.06 -1.85 3.17
C GLN A 102 21.67 -1.97 1.77
N GLU A 103 20.85 -2.15 0.73
CA GLU A 103 21.35 -2.13 -0.64
C GLU A 103 21.51 -0.68 -1.10
N PRO A 104 22.74 -0.24 -1.45
CA PRO A 104 22.91 1.10 -2.00
C PRO A 104 22.10 1.20 -3.30
N LEU A 105 21.39 2.32 -3.47
CA LEU A 105 20.83 2.70 -4.76
C LEU A 105 21.96 2.51 -5.80
N PRO A 106 21.74 1.77 -6.90
CA PRO A 106 22.72 1.70 -7.96
C PRO A 106 23.04 3.14 -8.36
N ASP A 107 24.34 3.45 -8.49
CA ASP A 107 24.81 4.73 -9.00
C ASP A 107 23.99 5.05 -10.25
N ALA A 108 23.22 6.15 -10.20
CA ALA A 108 22.44 6.61 -11.33
C ALA A 108 23.46 7.06 -12.36
N GLY A 109 23.97 6.09 -13.13
CA GLY A 109 25.15 6.21 -13.97
C GLY A 109 25.12 7.55 -14.67
N GLY A 110 26.19 8.33 -14.46
CA GLY A 110 26.24 9.74 -14.81
C GLY A 110 25.57 10.02 -16.14
N VAL A 111 24.63 10.96 -16.12
CA VAL A 111 23.99 11.49 -17.33
C VAL A 111 25.09 11.96 -18.27
N GLN A 112 25.37 11.19 -19.32
CA GLN A 112 26.16 11.70 -20.44
C GLN A 112 25.26 12.66 -21.20
N GLU A 113 25.62 13.95 -21.16
CA GLU A 113 25.02 14.92 -22.06
C GLU A 113 25.31 14.48 -23.50
N VAL A 114 24.24 14.21 -24.24
CA VAL A 114 24.30 13.97 -25.68
C VAL A 114 24.50 15.34 -26.33
N PRO A 115 25.61 15.59 -27.06
CA PRO A 115 25.82 16.85 -27.75
C PRO A 115 24.68 17.11 -28.74
N ALA A 116 24.20 18.34 -28.80
CA ALA A 116 23.33 18.78 -29.87
C ALA A 116 24.16 18.85 -31.16
N ASP A 117 23.76 18.10 -32.20
CA ASP A 117 24.32 18.25 -33.54
C ASP A 117 23.91 19.61 -34.11
N ASP A 118 24.90 20.41 -34.53
CA ASP A 118 24.74 21.67 -35.29
C ASP A 118 24.46 21.41 -36.79
#